data_AF-A0A933LET5-F1
#
_entry.id   AF-A0A933LET5-F1
#
_cell.length_a   1.000
_cell.length_b   1.000
_cell.length_c   1.000
_cell.angle_alpha   90.00
_cell.angle_beta   90.00
_cell.angle_gamma   90.00
#
_symmetry.space_group_name_H-M   'P 1'
#
loop_
_entity.id
_entity.type
_entity.pdbx_description
1 polymer ?
#
loop_
_entity_poly.entity_id
_entity_poly.type
_entity_poly.pdbx_seq_one_letter_code
_entity_poly.pdbx_strand_id
1 'polypeptide(L)'
;MTSTNPTNEIDPGLQPYIDLAVADLAARLQREPASITTQSAVLMVWPDASLGCPMPGMQYAQVQTDGAKIVLEVDGATYDYHAGGDTTPFWCDPKRTFGSTTTGG
;
A
#
# COMPACT_ATOMS: atom_id res chain seq x y z
N MET A 1 3.33 -1.33 -32.94
CA MET A 1 3.33 -2.60 -32.19
C MET A 1 2.66 -2.30 -30.86
N THR A 2 1.35 -2.55 -30.76
CA THR A 2 0.54 -2.31 -29.57
C THR A 2 0.66 -3.52 -28.64
N SER A 3 1.53 -3.46 -27.63
CA SER A 3 1.53 -4.41 -26.51
C SER A 3 0.50 -3.96 -25.48
N THR A 4 -0.74 -4.34 -25.72
CA THR A 4 -1.81 -4.35 -24.72
C THR A 4 -1.62 -5.63 -23.91
N ASN A 5 -1.14 -5.55 -22.66
CA ASN A 5 -1.20 -6.69 -21.75
C ASN A 5 -1.57 -6.25 -20.32
N PRO A 6 -2.79 -5.72 -20.07
CA PRO A 6 -3.11 -5.03 -18.82
C PRO A 6 -3.60 -5.96 -17.69
N THR A 7 -3.16 -7.23 -17.61
CA THR A 7 -3.82 -8.20 -16.69
C THR A 7 -2.86 -8.95 -15.76
N ASN A 8 -1.55 -8.70 -15.83
CA ASN A 8 -0.57 -9.44 -15.01
C ASN A 8 -0.07 -8.68 -13.77
N GLU A 9 -0.73 -7.57 -13.41
CA GLU A 9 -0.31 -6.72 -12.29
C GLU A 9 -1.04 -7.04 -10.99
N ILE A 10 -2.16 -7.77 -11.00
CA ILE A 10 -2.90 -8.17 -9.79
C ILE A 10 -2.67 -9.66 -9.54
N ASP A 11 -1.87 -9.99 -8.53
CA ASP A 11 -1.66 -11.37 -8.11
C ASP A 11 -2.88 -11.87 -7.31
N PRO A 12 -3.51 -12.99 -7.72
CA PRO A 12 -4.69 -13.51 -7.02
C PRO A 12 -4.38 -13.97 -5.58
N GLY A 13 -3.13 -14.33 -5.27
CA GLY A 13 -2.68 -14.66 -3.92
C GLY A 13 -2.71 -13.46 -2.98
N LEU A 14 -2.73 -12.23 -3.53
CA LEU A 14 -2.83 -11.00 -2.76
C LEU A 14 -4.27 -10.55 -2.52
N GLN A 15 -5.30 -11.26 -2.99
CA GLN A 15 -6.69 -10.88 -2.72
C GLN A 15 -7.04 -10.61 -1.25
N PRO A 16 -6.62 -11.41 -0.26
CA PRO A 16 -6.88 -11.06 1.13
C PRO A 16 -6.21 -9.74 1.55
N TYR A 17 -5.04 -9.42 0.99
CA TYR A 17 -4.35 -8.16 1.27
C TYR A 17 -5.04 -6.98 0.56
N ILE A 18 -5.51 -7.18 -0.67
CA ILE A 18 -6.25 -6.16 -1.42
C ILE A 18 -7.54 -5.82 -0.69
N ASP A 19 -8.30 -6.81 -0.22
CA ASP A 19 -9.55 -6.60 0.52
C ASP A 19 -9.30 -5.81 1.82
N LEU A 20 -8.26 -6.17 2.58
CA LEU A 20 -7.84 -5.42 3.77
C LEU A 20 -7.43 -3.98 3.45
N ALA A 21 -6.67 -3.76 2.38
CA ALA A 21 -6.23 -2.44 1.95
C ALA A 21 -7.42 -1.57 1.48
N VAL A 22 -8.35 -2.15 0.74
CA VAL A 22 -9.59 -1.49 0.29
C VAL A 22 -10.46 -1.11 1.48
N ALA A 23 -10.65 -2.02 2.44
CA ALA A 23 -11.43 -1.76 3.65
C ALA A 23 -10.81 -0.65 4.51
N ASP A 24 -9.49 -0.66 4.70
CA ASP A 24 -8.76 0.40 5.43
C ASP A 24 -8.87 1.75 4.70
N LEU A 25 -8.67 1.77 3.38
CA LEU A 25 -8.78 3.01 2.59
C LEU A 25 -10.20 3.57 2.59
N ALA A 26 -11.20 2.71 2.42
CA ALA A 26 -12.63 3.05 2.47
C ALA A 26 -12.97 3.71 3.81
N ALA A 27 -12.55 3.10 4.92
CA ALA A 27 -12.78 3.63 6.26
C ALA A 27 -12.11 4.99 6.47
N ARG A 28 -10.86 5.17 5.99
CA ARG A 28 -10.10 6.41 6.13
C ARG A 28 -10.67 7.56 5.32
N LEU A 29 -11.09 7.29 4.09
CA LEU A 29 -11.65 8.30 3.19
C LEU A 29 -13.17 8.46 3.35
N GLN A 30 -13.79 7.65 4.21
CA GLN A 30 -15.24 7.55 4.35
C GLN A 30 -15.93 7.31 2.99
N ARG A 31 -15.33 6.44 2.18
CA ARG A 31 -15.81 6.03 0.87
C ARG A 31 -16.32 4.60 0.90
N GLU A 32 -17.15 4.26 -0.09
CA GLU A 32 -17.55 2.88 -0.26
C GLU A 32 -16.39 2.05 -0.85
N PRO A 33 -16.16 0.82 -0.37
CA PRO A 33 -15.11 -0.04 -0.92
C PRO A 33 -15.33 -0.33 -2.41
N ALA A 34 -16.58 -0.31 -2.87
CA ALA A 34 -16.93 -0.45 -4.28
C ALA A 34 -16.48 0.74 -5.17
N SER A 35 -16.21 1.91 -4.58
CA SER A 35 -15.64 3.06 -5.31
C SER A 35 -14.11 2.98 -5.45
N ILE A 36 -13.47 2.01 -4.78
CA ILE A 36 -12.03 1.84 -4.79
C ILE A 36 -11.67 0.80 -5.82
N THR A 37 -10.81 1.18 -6.76
CA THR A 37 -10.33 0.31 -7.83
C THR A 37 -8.91 -0.13 -7.53
N THR A 38 -8.61 -1.41 -7.65
CA THR A 38 -7.23 -1.90 -7.54
C THR A 38 -6.55 -1.75 -8.90
N GLN A 39 -5.50 -0.94 -8.96
CA GLN A 39 -4.73 -0.71 -10.19
C GLN A 39 -3.62 -1.75 -10.35
N SER A 40 -2.85 -2.01 -9.29
CA SER A 40 -1.74 -2.98 -9.30
C SER A 40 -1.65 -3.69 -7.94
N ALA A 41 -1.22 -4.94 -7.88
CA ALA A 41 -1.01 -5.70 -6.66
C ALA A 41 -0.03 -6.84 -6.92
N VAL A 42 1.24 -6.62 -6.63
CA VAL A 42 2.32 -7.57 -6.96
C VAL A 42 3.08 -7.97 -5.71
N LEU A 43 3.51 -9.23 -5.67
CA LEU A 43 4.48 -9.71 -4.69
C LEU A 43 5.87 -9.20 -5.07
N MET A 44 6.57 -8.61 -4.10
CA MET A 44 7.92 -8.09 -4.30
C MET A 44 8.75 -8.23 -3.03
N VAL A 45 10.07 -8.23 -3.20
CA VAL A 45 11.02 -8.27 -2.08
C VAL A 45 11.50 -6.85 -1.79
N TRP A 46 11.24 -6.38 -0.58
CA TRP A 46 11.72 -5.10 -0.09
C TRP A 46 13.21 -5.20 0.26
N PRO A 47 14.03 -4.20 -0.11
CA PRO A 47 15.47 -4.23 0.18
C PRO A 47 15.80 -4.01 1.66
N ASP A 48 14.83 -3.52 2.44
CA ASP A 48 14.97 -3.17 3.85
C ASP A 48 13.63 -3.28 4.61
N ALA A 49 13.73 -3.28 5.93
CA ALA A 49 12.58 -3.38 6.84
C ALA A 49 11.67 -2.12 6.84
N SER A 50 11.98 -1.07 6.07
CA SER A 50 11.05 0.06 5.90
C SER A 50 9.90 -0.30 4.96
N LEU A 51 10.00 -1.41 4.22
CA LEU A 51 9.00 -1.85 3.25
C LEU A 51 8.68 -0.73 2.25
N GLY A 52 9.71 0.02 1.83
CA GLY A 52 9.57 1.16 0.92
C GLY A 52 8.92 2.43 1.52
N CYS A 53 8.64 2.44 2.83
CA CYS A 53 8.06 3.57 3.55
C CYS A 53 8.92 4.02 4.75
N PRO A 54 10.13 4.57 4.52
CA PRO A 54 11.02 4.97 5.60
C PRO A 54 10.48 6.18 6.38
N MET A 55 10.38 6.04 7.70
CA MET A 55 10.09 7.16 8.60
C MET A 55 11.36 7.95 8.92
N PRO A 56 11.29 9.30 8.91
CA PRO A 56 12.43 10.13 9.25
C PRO A 56 12.90 9.88 10.69
N GLY A 57 14.21 9.74 10.88
CA GLY A 57 14.82 9.52 12.20
C GLY A 57 14.88 8.06 12.65
N MET A 58 14.33 7.12 11.86
CA MET A 58 14.45 5.69 12.11
C MET A 58 15.58 5.08 11.28
N GLN A 59 16.28 4.11 11.87
CA GLN A 59 17.24 3.26 11.16
C GLN A 59 16.56 1.92 10.90
N TYR A 60 16.50 1.53 9.63
CA TYR A 60 15.91 0.26 9.21
C TYR A 60 17.02 -0.75 8.89
N ALA A 61 16.78 -2.00 9.27
CA ALA A 61 17.68 -3.08 8.91
C ALA A 61 17.63 -3.30 7.39
N GLN A 62 18.80 -3.44 6.75
CA GLN A 62 18.92 -3.81 5.34
C GLN A 62 18.71 -5.31 5.16
N VAL A 63 17.50 -5.76 5.45
CA VAL A 63 17.06 -7.14 5.32
C VAL A 63 16.07 -7.25 4.17
N GLN A 64 16.35 -8.19 3.27
CA GLN A 64 15.41 -8.54 2.20
C GLN A 64 14.16 -9.15 2.83
N THR A 65 13.04 -8.45 2.68
CA THR A 65 11.76 -8.83 3.28
C THR A 65 10.78 -9.13 2.16
N ASP A 66 10.28 -10.37 2.10
CA ASP A 66 9.18 -10.70 1.20
C ASP A 66 7.95 -9.86 1.57
N GLY A 67 7.22 -9.42 0.56
CA GLY A 67 6.11 -8.52 0.76
C GLY A 67 5.33 -8.29 -0.50
N ALA A 68 4.51 -7.24 -0.47
CA ALA A 68 3.64 -6.89 -1.57
C ALA A 68 3.51 -5.38 -1.70
N LYS A 69 3.34 -4.94 -2.95
CA LYS A 69 2.94 -3.58 -3.27
C LYS A 69 1.59 -3.60 -3.97
N ILE A 70 0.61 -2.96 -3.35
CA ILE A 70 -0.76 -2.81 -3.81
C ILE A 70 -0.99 -1.32 -4.10
N VAL A 71 -1.58 -1.01 -5.24
CA VAL A 71 -1.89 0.35 -5.68
C VAL A 71 -3.40 0.42 -5.85
N LEU A 72 -4.04 1.22 -5.00
CA LEU A 72 -5.47 1.49 -5.05
C LEU A 72 -5.72 2.85 -5.67
N GLU A 73 -6.82 3.02 -6.37
CA GLU A 73 -7.28 4.29 -6.92
C GLU A 73 -8.69 4.58 -6.45
N VAL A 74 -8.95 5.82 -6.04
CA VAL A 74 -10.28 6.32 -5.72
C VAL A 74 -10.36 7.81 -6.03
N ASP A 75 -11.47 8.25 -6.63
CA ASP A 75 -11.68 9.65 -7.04
C ASP A 75 -10.53 10.22 -7.92
N GLY A 76 -9.83 9.36 -8.68
CA GLY A 76 -8.68 9.74 -9.52
C GLY A 76 -7.37 9.98 -8.75
N ALA A 77 -7.32 9.66 -7.46
CA ALA A 77 -6.12 9.66 -6.65
C ALA A 77 -5.64 8.23 -6.39
N THR A 78 -4.32 8.02 -6.48
CA THR A 78 -3.68 6.72 -6.24
C THR A 78 -3.08 6.63 -4.84
N TYR A 79 -3.19 5.46 -4.23
CA TYR A 79 -2.80 5.15 -2.86
C TYR A 79 -1.98 3.86 -2.84
N ASP A 80 -0.70 3.97 -2.47
CA ASP A 80 0.20 2.82 -2.36
C ASP A 80 0.07 2.15 -0.99
N TYR A 81 -0.29 0.88 -0.98
CA TYR A 81 -0.31 0.00 0.18
C TYR A 81 0.83 -0.99 0.11
N HIS A 82 1.61 -1.05 1.19
CA HIS A 82 2.76 -1.96 1.28
C HIS A 82 2.49 -3.01 2.36
N ALA A 83 2.94 -4.24 2.12
CA ALA A 83 2.91 -5.34 3.07
C ALA A 83 4.29 -6.02 3.10
N GLY A 84 4.63 -6.66 4.21
CA GLY A 84 5.90 -7.37 4.34
C GLY A 84 5.98 -8.29 5.54
N GLY A 85 6.60 -9.47 5.35
CA GLY A 85 6.60 -10.56 6.31
C GLY A 85 5.19 -10.88 6.78
N ASP A 86 5.00 -10.95 8.10
CA ASP A 86 3.69 -11.20 8.72
C ASP A 86 2.81 -9.94 8.88
N THR A 87 3.21 -8.80 8.30
CA THR A 87 2.49 -7.53 8.46
C THR A 87 1.34 -7.41 7.46
N THR A 88 0.17 -7.00 7.95
CA THR A 88 -0.98 -6.61 7.13
C THR A 88 -0.66 -5.40 6.25
N PRO A 89 -1.34 -5.21 5.11
CA PRO A 89 -1.05 -4.11 4.21
C PRO A 89 -1.39 -2.77 4.86
N PHE A 90 -0.49 -1.81 4.76
CA PHE A 90 -0.66 -0.46 5.32
C PHE A 90 -0.44 0.59 4.24
N TRP A 91 -1.18 1.69 4.34
CA TRP A 91 -1.01 2.82 3.44
C TRP A 91 0.35 3.50 3.67
N CYS A 92 1.21 3.44 2.66
CA CYS A 92 2.42 4.25 2.60
C CYS A 92 2.11 5.59 1.92
N ASP A 93 2.02 6.67 2.70
CA ASP A 93 1.99 8.02 2.14
C ASP A 93 3.32 8.73 2.42
N PRO A 94 4.19 8.95 1.43
CA PRO A 94 5.44 9.68 1.62
C PRO A 94 5.20 11.17 1.93
N LYS A 95 4.00 11.70 1.63
CA LYS A 95 3.61 13.07 1.98
C LYS A 95 3.05 13.19 3.39
N ARG A 96 2.62 12.08 4.00
CA ARG A 96 2.30 11.98 5.42
C ARG A 96 3.61 11.82 6.16
N THR A 97 4.34 12.93 6.28
CA THR A 97 5.10 13.18 7.49
C THR A 97 4.18 12.78 8.65
N PHE A 98 4.55 11.76 9.42
CA PHE A 98 3.87 11.44 10.68
C PHE A 98 3.93 12.70 11.56
N GLY A 99 2.87 13.50 11.52
CA GLY A 99 2.77 14.82 12.13
C GLY A 99 1.62 15.56 11.44
N SER A 100 0.40 15.51 11.96
CA SER A 100 0.07 16.26 13.16
C SER A 100 -1.20 15.71 13.80
N THR A 101 -1.10 14.90 14.86
CA THR A 101 -2.12 14.92 15.91
C THR A 101 -1.67 15.94 16.94
N THR A 102 -1.88 17.22 16.63
CA THR A 102 -1.98 18.25 17.67
C THR A 102 -3.37 18.10 18.27
N THR A 103 -3.51 17.23 19.27
CA THR A 103 -4.62 17.34 20.21
C THR A 103 -4.11 18.17 21.38
N GLY A 104 -4.35 19.48 21.30
CA GLY A 104 -4.32 20.33 22.47
C GLY A 104 -5.51 20.01 23.35
N GLY A 105 -5.27 19.90 24.66
CA GLY A 105 -6.25 19.79 25.73
C GLY A 105 -5.58 20.13 27.05
#